data_AF-A0A9N9S828-F1
#
_entry.id   AF-A0A9N9S828-F1
#
_cell.length_a   1.000
_cell.length_b   1.000
_cell.length_c   1.000
_cell.angle_alpha   90.00
_cell.angle_beta   90.00
_cell.angle_gamma   90.00
#
_symmetry.space_group_name_H-M   'P 1'
#
loop_
_entity.id
_entity.type
_entity.pdbx_description
1 polymer ?
#
loop_
_entity_poly.entity_id
_entity_poly.type
_entity_poly.pdbx_seq_one_letter_code
_entity_poly.pdbx_strand_id
1 'polypeptide(L)' 'MKFLIFFIIAVSIVSIHSQDEEANQCNTNCTDEYKPLCGYYDEPKDGLTFQNSCVLETYFCYNDGIQFNEIKSGECPK' A
#
# COMPACT_ATOMS: atom_id res chain seq x y z
N MET A 1 -14.03 -52.72 -5.90
CA MET A 1 -12.63 -52.51 -5.47
C MET A 1 -11.95 -51.51 -6.40
N LYS A 2 -12.28 -50.22 -6.21
CA LYS A 2 -11.82 -49.10 -7.07
C LYS A 2 -11.51 -47.85 -6.22
N PHE A 3 -11.29 -48.05 -4.92
CA PHE A 3 -11.10 -46.97 -3.94
C PHE A 3 -9.71 -46.97 -3.29
N LEU A 4 -8.81 -47.86 -3.71
CA LEU A 4 -7.44 -47.95 -3.17
C LEU A 4 -6.38 -47.28 -4.06
N ILE A 5 -6.76 -46.62 -5.16
CA ILE A 5 -5.83 -45.90 -6.04
C ILE A 5 -5.92 -44.38 -5.86
N PHE A 6 -6.95 -43.86 -5.17
CA PHE A 6 -7.10 -42.41 -4.95
C PHE A 6 -6.25 -41.84 -3.79
N PHE A 7 -5.57 -42.69 -3.02
CA PHE A 7 -4.67 -42.24 -1.95
C PHE A 7 -3.26 -41.83 -2.43
N ILE A 8 -2.90 -42.08 -3.69
CA ILE A 8 -1.59 -41.69 -4.25
C ILE A 8 -1.58 -40.22 -4.70
N ILE A 9 -2.74 -39.57 -4.80
CA ILE A 9 -2.84 -38.14 -5.17
C ILE A 9 -2.45 -37.22 -3.99
N ALA A 10 -2.14 -37.78 -2.82
CA ALA A 10 -1.74 -37.03 -1.63
C ALA A 10 -0.26 -36.64 -1.57
N VAL A 11 0.60 -37.10 -2.50
CA VAL A 11 2.06 -36.91 -2.43
C VAL A 11 2.62 -35.88 -3.42
N SER A 12 1.81 -35.37 -4.36
CA SER A 12 2.29 -34.39 -5.37
C SER A 12 1.75 -32.96 -5.18
N ILE A 13 0.97 -32.68 -4.13
CA ILE A 13 0.45 -31.33 -3.85
C ILE A 13 1.33 -30.55 -2.86
N VAL A 14 2.54 -31.03 -2.54
CA VAL A 14 3.51 -30.26 -1.74
C VAL A 14 4.38 -29.42 -2.67
N SER A 15 3.76 -28.39 -3.23
CA SER A 15 4.42 -27.12 -3.46
C SER A 15 3.53 -26.08 -2.82
N ILE A 16 3.49 -26.09 -1.49
CA ILE A 16 3.02 -24.95 -0.71
C ILE A 16 4.01 -23.85 -1.07
N HIS A 17 3.63 -22.99 -2.02
CA HIS A 17 4.30 -21.74 -2.24
C HIS A 17 4.08 -20.96 -0.94
N SER A 18 5.09 -20.97 -0.06
CA SER A 18 5.23 -19.96 0.96
C SER A 18 5.47 -18.66 0.21
N GLN A 19 4.37 -18.04 -0.24
CA GLN A 19 4.37 -16.60 -0.40
C GLN A 19 4.53 -16.09 1.01
N ASP A 20 5.78 -15.86 1.40
CA ASP A 20 6.06 -14.83 2.36
C ASP A 20 5.27 -13.62 1.84
N GLU A 21 4.18 -13.26 2.53
CA GLU A 21 3.69 -11.90 2.46
C GLU A 21 4.90 -11.05 2.87
N GLU A 22 5.62 -10.52 1.89
CA GLU A 22 6.36 -9.28 2.11
C GLU A 22 5.29 -8.30 2.60
N ALA A 23 5.15 -8.19 3.91
CA ALA A 23 4.40 -7.11 4.52
C ALA A 23 4.95 -5.84 3.88
N ASN A 24 4.15 -5.14 3.06
CA ASN A 24 4.56 -3.94 2.34
C ASN A 24 5.31 -3.01 3.30
N GLN A 25 6.65 -3.06 3.29
CA GLN A 25 7.46 -2.29 4.21
C GLN A 25 7.58 -0.89 3.64
N CYS A 26 6.57 -0.06 3.92
CA CYS A 26 6.61 1.34 3.54
C CYS A 26 7.77 2.04 4.24
N ASN A 27 8.52 2.84 3.48
CA ASN A 27 9.53 3.70 4.07
C ASN A 27 8.84 4.74 4.96
N THR A 28 9.14 4.72 6.25
CA THR A 28 8.62 5.68 7.25
C THR A 28 9.71 6.62 7.77
N ASN A 29 10.96 6.44 7.34
CA ASN A 29 12.09 7.26 7.75
C ASN A 29 12.14 8.56 6.93
N CYS A 30 11.26 9.51 7.27
CA CYS A 30 11.24 10.84 6.68
C CYS A 30 12.02 11.84 7.55
N THR A 31 12.60 12.85 6.91
CA THR A 31 13.21 13.98 7.62
C THR A 31 12.11 14.92 8.14
N ASP A 32 12.46 15.74 9.15
CA ASP A 32 11.57 16.77 9.68
C ASP A 32 11.47 18.03 8.78
N GLU A 33 12.01 17.98 7.55
CA GLU A 33 11.90 19.09 6.63
C GLU A 33 10.43 19.39 6.31
N TYR A 34 10.06 20.66 6.46
CA TYR A 34 8.70 21.12 6.22
C TYR A 34 8.62 21.80 4.84
N LYS A 35 8.16 21.03 3.85
CA LYS A 35 7.92 21.43 2.45
C LYS A 35 6.55 20.87 2.02
N PRO A 36 5.45 21.51 2.46
CA PRO A 36 4.16 20.87 2.45
C PRO A 36 3.63 20.63 1.04
N LEU A 37 2.84 19.56 0.92
CA LEU A 37 2.09 19.19 -0.27
C LEU A 37 0.62 18.99 0.10
N CYS A 38 -0.28 19.50 -0.72
CA CYS A 38 -1.72 19.26 -0.58
C CYS A 38 -2.19 18.30 -1.66
N GLY A 39 -2.70 17.14 -1.27
CA GLY A 39 -3.32 16.15 -2.16
C GLY A 39 -4.84 16.24 -2.13
N TYR A 40 -5.48 16.37 -3.30
CA TYR A 40 -6.93 16.35 -3.47
C TYR A 40 -7.35 15.03 -4.12
N TYR A 41 -8.40 14.40 -3.59
CA TYR A 41 -9.01 13.17 -4.07
C TYR A 41 -10.53 13.28 -3.91
N ASP A 42 -11.26 12.26 -4.33
CA ASP A 42 -12.72 12.34 -4.45
C ASP A 42 -13.41 12.77 -3.15
N GLU A 43 -12.95 12.29 -1.99
CA GLU A 43 -13.33 12.81 -0.68
C GLU A 43 -12.23 12.62 0.36
N PRO A 44 -11.88 13.65 1.16
CA PRO A 44 -12.59 14.89 1.38
C PRO A 44 -12.11 16.04 0.46
N LYS A 45 -13.02 16.97 0.17
CA LYS A 45 -12.79 18.12 -0.73
C LYS A 45 -11.68 19.06 -0.27
N ASP A 46 -11.43 19.15 1.03
CA ASP A 46 -10.43 20.05 1.58
C ASP A 46 -9.01 19.55 1.34
N GLY A 47 -8.85 18.29 0.93
CA GLY A 47 -7.57 17.65 0.67
C GLY A 47 -6.83 17.24 1.95
N LEU A 48 -5.69 16.58 1.76
CA LEU A 48 -4.79 16.18 2.84
C LEU A 48 -3.45 16.91 2.69
N THR A 49 -3.00 17.53 3.78
CA THR A 49 -1.67 18.16 3.85
C THR A 49 -0.64 17.13 4.31
N PHE A 50 0.42 16.98 3.53
CA PHE A 50 1.59 16.17 3.83
C PHE A 50 2.76 17.10 4.14
N GLN A 51 3.50 16.83 5.23
CA GLN A 51 4.62 17.66 5.68
C GLN A 51 5.72 17.81 4.62
N ASN A 52 5.97 16.76 3.84
CA ASN A 52 6.89 16.73 2.72
C ASN A 52 6.57 15.56 1.77
N SER A 53 7.35 15.43 0.69
CA SER A 53 7.18 14.37 -0.31
C SER A 53 7.37 12.96 0.24
N CYS A 54 8.29 12.77 1.19
CA CYS A 54 8.51 11.46 1.80
C CYS A 54 7.24 10.99 2.53
N VAL A 55 6.61 11.86 3.33
CA VAL A 55 5.36 11.50 4.04
C VAL A 55 4.22 11.22 3.05
N LEU A 56 4.15 11.94 1.93
CA LEU A 56 3.19 11.67 0.87
C LEU A 56 3.41 10.30 0.21
N GLU A 57 4.66 9.92 -0.06
CA GLU A 57 5.00 8.59 -0.59
C GLU A 57 4.69 7.47 0.39
N THR A 58 5.00 7.67 1.68
CA THR A 58 4.61 6.74 2.76
C THR A 58 3.10 6.55 2.80
N TYR A 59 2.33 7.63 2.66
CA TYR A 59 0.87 7.57 2.61
C TYR A 59 0.38 6.72 1.44
N PHE A 60 0.91 6.91 0.24
CA PHE A 60 0.54 6.09 -0.92
C PHE A 60 0.89 4.62 -0.72
N CYS A 61 2.05 4.33 -0.14
CA CYS A 61 2.45 2.95 0.12
C CYS A 61 1.49 2.23 1.09
N TYR A 62 0.98 2.93 2.11
CA TYR A 62 0.01 2.33 3.04
C TYR A 62 -1.42 2.30 2.52
N ASN A 63 -1.75 3.18 1.58
CA ASN A 63 -3.11 3.36 1.09
C ASN A 63 -3.19 3.02 -0.40
N ASP A 64 -2.85 1.77 -0.73
CA ASP A 64 -3.00 1.22 -2.06
C ASP A 64 -4.45 1.46 -2.57
N GLY A 65 -4.56 2.06 -3.75
CA GLY A 65 -5.85 2.38 -4.37
C GLY A 65 -6.36 3.81 -4.16
N ILE A 66 -5.73 4.62 -3.30
CA ILE A 66 -6.00 6.07 -3.29
C ILE A 66 -5.28 6.72 -4.46
N GLN A 67 -6.05 7.48 -5.24
CA GLN A 67 -5.53 8.31 -6.33
C GLN A 67 -5.84 9.77 -6.02
N PHE A 68 -4.81 10.61 -5.92
CA PHE A 68 -5.02 12.04 -5.91
C PHE A 68 -5.29 12.52 -7.33
N ASN A 69 -6.39 13.24 -7.50
CA ASN A 69 -6.73 13.92 -8.73
C ASN A 69 -5.80 15.12 -8.97
N GLU A 70 -5.23 15.67 -7.90
CA GLU A 70 -4.30 16.79 -7.95
C GLU A 70 -3.38 16.82 -6.72
N ILE A 71 -2.10 17.16 -6.93
CA ILE A 71 -1.14 17.44 -5.85
C ILE A 71 -0.57 18.84 -6.08
N LYS A 72 -0.71 19.72 -5.09
CA LYS A 72 -0.19 21.10 -5.12
C LYS A 72 0.91 21.30 -4.07
N SER A 73 1.86 22.19 -4.35
CA SER A 73 2.81 22.66 -3.34
C SER A 73 2.11 23.61 -2.36
N GLY A 74 2.40 23.46 -1.06
CA GLY A 74 1.75 24.20 0.02
C GLY A 74 0.84 23.32 0.87
N GLU A 75 0.37 23.88 1.99
CA GLU A 75 -0.71 23.27 2.78
C GLU A 75 -2.05 23.34 2.01
N CYS A 76 -2.97 22.46 2.38
CA CYS A 76 -4.35 22.58 1.94
C CYS A 76 -5.03 23.81 2.56
N PRO A 77 -5.97 24.45 1.83
CA PRO A 77 -6.81 25.49 2.41
C PRO A 77 -7.66 24.92 3.56
N LYS A 78 -7.92 25.75 4.57
CA LYS A 78 -8.80 25.44 5.71
C LYS A 78 -10.24 25.82 5.43
#